data_AF-A0A2Z6RB49-F1
#
_entry.id   AF-A0A2Z6RB49-F1
#
_cell.length_a   1.000
_cell.length_b   1.000
_cell.length_c   1.000
_cell.angle_alpha   90.00
_cell.angle_beta   90.00
_cell.angle_gamma   90.00
#
_symmetry.space_group_name_H-M   'P 1'
#
loop_
_entity.id
_entity.type
_entity.pdbx_description
1 polymer ?
#
loop_
_entity_poly.entity_id
_entity_poly.type
_entity_poly.pdbx_seq_one_letter_code
_entity_poly.pdbx_strand_id
1 'polypeptide(L)'
;MLRDKIYKATWIDGPTTNKWNKEKQEPIRLSKTTVALKELSNNSKNIDSKELNELKIFYNFILKNNNSCINKYFGITQNPLPKIL
;
A
#
# COMPACT_ATOMS: atom_id res chain seq x y z
N MET A 1 -23.73 -0.16 4.45
CA MET A 1 -22.35 -0.59 4.79
C MET A 1 -21.50 -0.44 3.55
N LEU A 2 -20.42 0.32 3.63
CA LEU A 2 -19.41 0.40 2.55
C LEU A 2 -18.79 -1.00 2.42
N ARG A 3 -18.83 -1.59 1.22
CA ARG A 3 -18.16 -2.87 0.95
C ARG A 3 -16.76 -2.54 0.48
N ASP A 4 -15.79 -2.78 1.34
CA ASP A 4 -14.38 -2.74 0.97
C ASP A 4 -14.12 -3.80 -0.10
N LYS A 5 -13.59 -3.39 -1.26
CA LYS A 5 -13.15 -4.33 -2.28
C LYS A 5 -11.67 -4.61 -2.09
N ILE A 6 -11.31 -5.88 -2.02
CA ILE A 6 -9.94 -6.34 -1.88
C ILE A 6 -9.59 -7.20 -3.08
N TYR A 7 -8.51 -6.84 -3.76
CA TYR A 7 -8.01 -7.52 -4.94
C TYR A 7 -6.67 -8.19 -4.62
N LYS A 8 -6.47 -9.41 -5.12
CA LYS A 8 -5.16 -10.05 -5.13
C LYS A 8 -4.37 -9.52 -6.32
N ALA A 9 -3.15 -9.05 -6.09
CA ALA A 9 -2.27 -8.56 -7.14
C ALA A 9 -0.86 -9.15 -7.01
N THR A 10 -0.12 -9.09 -8.12
CA THR A 10 1.31 -9.42 -8.17
C THR A 10 2.08 -8.11 -8.34
N TRP A 11 2.92 -7.76 -7.37
CA TRP A 11 3.90 -6.69 -7.52
C TRP A 11 5.17 -7.25 -8.16
N ILE A 12 5.38 -6.96 -9.44
CA ILE A 12 6.45 -7.56 -10.26
C ILE A 12 7.86 -7.28 -9.72
N ASP A 13 8.14 -6.05 -9.34
CA ASP A 13 9.46 -5.66 -8.83
C ASP A 13 9.62 -5.95 -7.33
N GLY A 14 8.49 -6.08 -6.63
CA GLY A 14 8.44 -6.24 -5.19
C GLY A 14 8.79 -4.98 -4.40
N PRO A 15 8.63 -5.05 -3.07
CA PRO A 15 8.97 -3.97 -2.16
C PRO A 15 10.49 -3.75 -2.10
N THR A 16 10.87 -2.50 -1.90
CA THR A 16 12.25 -2.13 -1.61
C THR A 16 12.64 -2.58 -0.20
N THR A 17 13.90 -2.96 -0.06
CA THR A 17 14.54 -3.20 1.23
C THR A 17 15.23 -1.94 1.70
N ASN A 18 15.77 -1.97 2.93
CA ASN A 18 16.66 -0.93 3.45
C ASN A 18 18.10 -1.05 2.92
N LYS A 19 18.37 -1.94 1.96
CA LYS A 19 19.70 -2.18 1.40
C LYS A 19 19.86 -1.47 0.05
N TRP A 20 21.06 -0.98 -0.20
CA TRP A 20 21.43 -0.30 -1.45
C TRP A 20 22.43 -1.16 -2.25
N ASN A 21 22.18 -1.34 -3.54
CA ASN A 21 23.11 -1.95 -4.46
C ASN A 21 24.05 -0.87 -5.02
N LYS A 22 25.35 -0.95 -4.68
CA LYS A 22 26.36 0.03 -5.13
C LYS A 22 26.67 -0.06 -6.62
N GLU A 23 26.67 -1.27 -7.19
CA GLU A 23 27.03 -1.49 -8.61
C GLU A 23 25.94 -0.97 -9.53
N LYS A 24 24.68 -1.25 -9.19
CA LYS A 24 23.51 -0.81 -9.96
C LYS A 24 23.01 0.59 -9.59
N GLN A 25 23.55 1.17 -8.51
CA GLN A 25 23.11 2.44 -7.94
C GLN A 25 21.58 2.50 -7.71
N GLU A 26 21.02 1.44 -7.12
CA GLU A 26 19.58 1.34 -6.85
C GLU A 26 19.27 0.61 -5.53
N PRO A 27 18.07 0.80 -4.94
CA PRO A 27 17.63 0.02 -3.79
C PRO A 27 17.41 -1.46 -4.16
N ILE A 28 17.86 -2.37 -3.30
CA ILE A 28 17.58 -3.80 -3.47
C ILE A 28 16.10 -4.07 -3.22
N ARG A 29 15.46 -4.86 -4.09
CA ARG A 29 14.05 -5.26 -3.98
C ARG A 29 13.90 -6.74 -3.63
N LEU A 30 12.79 -7.09 -2.97
CA LEU A 30 12.48 -8.47 -2.55
C LEU A 30 11.94 -9.37 -3.68
N SER A 31 12.00 -8.91 -4.93
CA SER A 31 11.45 -9.58 -6.11
C SER A 31 9.92 -9.76 -6.08
N LYS A 32 9.38 -10.42 -7.11
CA LYS A 32 7.94 -10.62 -7.32
C LYS A 32 7.22 -11.04 -6.03
N THR A 33 6.30 -10.20 -5.59
CA THR A 33 5.57 -10.40 -4.31
C THR A 33 4.06 -10.38 -4.55
N THR A 34 3.33 -11.29 -3.92
CA THR A 34 1.87 -11.24 -3.90
C THR A 34 1.41 -10.22 -2.85
N VAL A 35 0.51 -9.31 -3.25
CA VAL A 35 -0.01 -8.24 -2.39
C VAL A 35 -1.53 -8.18 -2.45
N ALA A 36 -2.14 -7.61 -1.42
CA ALA A 36 -3.55 -7.26 -1.43
C ALA A 36 -3.71 -5.76 -1.72
N LEU A 37 -4.60 -5.41 -2.65
CA LEU A 37 -4.99 -4.03 -2.94
C LEU A 37 -6.38 -3.80 -2.36
N LYS A 38 -6.51 -2.87 -1.42
CA LYS A 38 -7.79 -2.47 -0.83
C LYS A 38 -8.24 -1.17 -1.47
N GLU A 39 -9.41 -1.17 -2.08
CA GLU A 39 -10.05 0.03 -2.61
C GLU A 39 -10.75 0.76 -1.46
N LEU A 40 -10.37 2.03 -1.23
CA LEU A 40 -10.81 2.81 -0.07
C LEU A 40 -12.11 3.61 -0.34
N SER A 41 -12.44 3.90 -1.59
CA SER A 41 -13.61 4.70 -1.96
C SER A 41 -14.40 4.08 -3.10
N ASN A 42 -15.74 4.23 -3.06
CA ASN A 42 -16.62 3.83 -4.16
C ASN A 42 -16.73 4.98 -5.18
N ASN A 43 -15.73 5.12 -6.04
CA ASN A 43 -15.75 6.04 -7.20
C ASN A 43 -15.68 7.55 -6.87
N SER A 44 -15.33 7.98 -5.65
CA SER A 44 -15.06 9.39 -5.40
C SER A 44 -13.66 9.77 -5.89
N LYS A 45 -13.54 10.90 -6.58
CA LYS A 45 -12.23 11.47 -6.97
C LYS A 45 -11.37 11.85 -5.75
N ASN A 46 -12.02 12.11 -4.61
CA ASN A 46 -11.37 12.59 -3.39
C ASN A 46 -11.52 11.55 -2.29
N ILE A 47 -10.42 11.32 -1.57
CA ILE A 47 -10.38 10.47 -0.39
C ILE A 47 -10.98 11.23 0.79
N ASP A 48 -11.97 10.66 1.47
CA ASP A 48 -12.51 11.18 2.73
C ASP A 48 -11.61 10.80 3.91
N SER A 49 -11.50 11.71 4.88
CA SER A 49 -10.86 11.49 6.17
C SER A 49 -11.30 10.21 6.89
N LYS A 50 -12.56 9.78 6.68
CA LYS A 50 -13.14 8.55 7.21
C LYS A 50 -12.53 7.30 6.56
N GLU A 51 -12.22 7.36 5.27
CA GLU A 51 -11.60 6.27 4.50
C GLU A 51 -10.15 6.03 4.95
N LEU A 52 -9.48 7.07 5.46
CA LEU A 52 -8.13 6.99 6.01
C LEU A 52 -8.08 6.66 7.50
N ASN A 53 -9.23 6.47 8.17
CA ASN A 53 -9.26 6.23 9.61
C ASN A 53 -8.53 4.92 10.00
N GLU A 54 -8.62 3.89 9.18
CA GLU A 54 -7.90 2.63 9.38
C GLU A 54 -6.37 2.83 9.36
N LEU A 55 -5.86 3.58 8.38
CA LEU A 55 -4.44 3.92 8.28
C LEU A 55 -3.95 4.73 9.48
N LYS A 56 -4.77 5.67 9.98
CA LYS A 56 -4.46 6.45 11.19
C LYS A 56 -4.34 5.54 12.42
N ILE A 57 -5.27 4.61 12.61
CA ILE A 57 -5.24 3.66 13.73
C ILE A 57 -4.01 2.75 13.62
N PHE A 58 -3.74 2.21 12.43
CA PHE A 58 -2.55 1.40 12.17
C PHE A 58 -1.26 2.16 12.50
N TYR A 59 -1.12 3.38 12.01
CA TYR A 59 0.07 4.20 12.25
C TYR A 59 0.28 4.49 13.75
N ASN A 60 -0.79 4.88 14.46
CA ASN A 60 -0.74 5.11 15.89
C ASN A 60 -0.38 3.84 16.67
N PHE A 61 -0.83 2.67 16.20
CA PHE A 61 -0.48 1.40 16.81
C PHE A 61 1.00 1.07 16.65
N ILE A 62 1.54 1.21 15.44
CA ILE A 62 2.96 0.95 15.14
C ILE A 62 3.88 1.87 15.95
N LEU A 63 3.53 3.15 16.10
CA LEU A 63 4.30 4.08 16.92
C LEU A 63 4.36 3.68 18.40
N LYS A 64 3.31 3.04 18.91
CA LYS A 64 3.22 2.62 20.32
C LYS A 64 3.81 1.23 20.58
N ASN A 65 3.92 0.39 19.55
CA ASN A 65 4.32 -1.01 19.68
C ASN A 65 5.41 -1.34 18.66
N ASN A 66 6.65 -1.52 19.14
CA ASN A 66 7.81 -1.84 18.31
C ASN A 66 7.81 -3.29 17.77
N ASN A 67 6.88 -4.13 18.21
CA ASN A 67 6.87 -5.54 17.87
C ASN A 67 5.43 -6.01 17.64
N SER A 68 5.04 -6.18 16.37
CA SER A 68 3.72 -6.71 16.08
C SER A 68 3.64 -7.43 14.73
N CYS A 69 2.95 -8.56 14.72
CA CYS A 69 2.59 -9.34 13.54
C CYS A 69 1.46 -8.66 12.75
N ILE A 70 1.65 -7.40 12.37
CA ILE A 70 0.65 -6.64 11.61
C ILE A 70 1.03 -6.63 10.13
N ASN A 71 0.00 -6.66 9.28
CA ASN A 71 0.16 -6.48 7.85
C ASN A 71 0.89 -5.18 7.53
N LYS A 72 1.96 -5.31 6.74
CA LYS A 72 2.73 -4.16 6.28
C LYS A 72 1.96 -3.45 5.16
N TYR A 73 1.74 -2.16 5.31
CA TYR A 73 1.28 -1.28 4.24
C TYR A 73 2.48 -0.80 3.43
N PHE A 74 2.46 -1.04 2.12
CA PHE A 74 3.57 -0.70 1.22
C PHE A 74 3.42 0.68 0.54
N GLY A 75 2.19 1.20 0.47
CA GLY A 75 1.91 2.49 -0.15
C GLY A 75 0.43 2.72 -0.38
N ILE A 76 0.12 3.88 -0.94
CA ILE A 76 -1.21 4.30 -1.40
C ILE A 76 -1.07 4.89 -2.80
N THR A 77 -2.03 4.61 -3.67
CA THR A 77 -2.08 5.20 -5.01
C THR A 77 -3.51 5.53 -5.37
N GLN A 78 -3.71 6.53 -6.20
CA GLN A 78 -5.01 6.80 -6.80
C GLN A 78 -5.17 5.91 -8.02
N ASN A 79 -6.37 5.36 -8.21
CA ASN A 79 -6.69 4.71 -9.47
C ASN A 79 -6.60 5.78 -10.57
N PRO A 80 -5.68 5.67 -11.55
CA PRO A 80 -5.66 6.62 -12.64
C PRO A 80 -7.02 6.54 -13.33
N LEU A 81 -7.75 7.65 -13.34
CA LEU A 81 -8.97 7.79 -14.15
C LEU A 81 -8.69 7.23 -15.55
N PRO A 82 -9.65 6.55 -16.20
CA PRO A 82 -9.41 5.96 -17.51
C PRO A 82 -8.84 7.04 -18.43
N LYS A 83 -7.67 6.77 -19.04
CA LYS A 83 -7.19 7.56 -20.17
C LYS A 83 -8.30 7.53 -21.21
N ILE A 84 -8.98 8.64 -21.40
CA ILE A 84 -9.83 8.85 -22.58
C ILE A 84 -8.84 8.83 -23.75
N LEU A 85 -8.87 7.75 -24.53
CA LEU A 85 -8.15 7.65 -25.80
C LEU A 85 -8.77 8.60 -26.82
#